data_AF-A0AAD9CKU3-F1
#
_entry.id   AF-A0AAD9CKU3-F1
#
_cell.length_a   1.000
_cell.length_b   1.000
_cell.length_c   1.000
_cell.angle_alpha   90.00
_cell.angle_beta   90.00
_cell.angle_gamma   90.00
#
_symmetry.space_group_name_H-M   'P 1'
#
loop_
_entity.id
_entity.type
_entity.pdbx_description
1 polymer ?
#
loop_
_entity_poly.entity_id
_entity_poly.type
_entity_poly.pdbx_seq_one_letter_code
_entity_poly.pdbx_strand_id
1 'polypeptide(L)'
;MTGQHRGVMSYLHKGNKDIHLVGCPCHLSALAAKTGGKALQSFDVEDFIIDLYYHFDKSAKRKHQLREFLVFNDVVVRKILKHVSTRWLSLHKCIERTLNLWEGLRSYILSTFDADEDDMEPPSKRQR
;
A
#
# COMPACT_ATOMS: atom_id res chain seq x y z
N MET A 1 -2.47 -12.91 -25.47
CA MET A 1 -1.87 -12.72 -26.83
C MET A 1 -0.57 -13.50 -27.04
N THR A 2 0.12 -13.95 -25.99
CA THR A 2 1.48 -14.54 -26.04
C THR A 2 1.51 -16.06 -25.79
N GLY A 3 0.39 -16.75 -25.96
CA GLY A 3 0.30 -18.20 -25.71
C GLY A 3 1.23 -19.01 -26.61
N GLN A 4 1.80 -20.10 -26.08
CA GLN A 4 2.83 -20.90 -26.75
C GLN A 4 2.34 -21.61 -28.02
N HIS A 5 1.06 -22.02 -28.08
CA HIS A 5 0.55 -22.86 -29.18
C HIS A 5 -0.42 -22.15 -30.13
N ARG A 6 -1.20 -21.20 -29.62
CA ARG A 6 -2.26 -20.48 -30.37
C ARG A 6 -2.21 -18.96 -30.15
N GLY A 7 -1.07 -18.44 -29.69
CA GLY A 7 -0.86 -17.00 -29.50
C GLY A 7 -0.43 -16.31 -30.78
N VAL A 8 -0.61 -14.99 -30.86
CA VAL A 8 -0.20 -14.17 -32.01
C VAL A 8 1.29 -14.38 -32.32
N MET A 9 2.15 -14.42 -31.30
CA MET A 9 3.57 -14.71 -31.50
C MET A 9 3.87 -16.09 -32.07
N SER A 10 3.12 -17.13 -31.67
CA SER A 10 3.32 -18.47 -32.23
C SER A 10 3.00 -18.53 -33.73
N TYR A 11 2.11 -17.68 -34.23
CA TYR A 11 1.86 -17.54 -35.68
C TYR A 11 2.92 -16.70 -36.37
N LEU A 12 3.34 -15.57 -35.78
CA LEU A 12 4.41 -14.72 -36.33
C LEU A 12 5.73 -15.50 -36.47
N HIS A 13 6.07 -16.34 -35.49
CA HIS A 13 7.27 -17.18 -35.52
C HIS A 13 7.26 -18.29 -36.59
N LYS A 14 6.11 -18.65 -37.15
CA LYS A 14 6.06 -19.57 -38.30
C LYS A 14 6.61 -18.90 -39.57
N GLY A 15 6.43 -17.59 -39.70
CA GLY A 15 6.93 -16.80 -40.83
C GLY A 15 8.33 -16.24 -40.62
N ASN A 16 8.66 -15.81 -39.40
CA ASN A 16 9.99 -15.30 -39.06
C ASN A 16 10.34 -15.55 -37.59
N LYS A 17 11.41 -16.32 -37.35
CA LYS A 17 11.87 -16.66 -35.99
C LYS A 17 12.60 -15.51 -35.28
N ASP A 18 13.08 -14.52 -36.03
CA ASP A 18 13.85 -13.38 -35.49
C ASP A 18 12.96 -12.27 -34.89
N ILE A 19 11.63 -12.44 -34.92
CA ILE A 19 10.71 -11.50 -34.30
C ILE A 19 10.74 -11.68 -32.78
N HIS A 20 11.26 -10.69 -32.06
CA HIS A 20 11.25 -10.69 -30.60
C HIS A 20 10.03 -9.94 -30.06
N LEU A 21 9.31 -10.59 -29.14
CA LEU A 21 8.26 -9.92 -28.39
C LEU A 21 8.84 -9.28 -27.14
N VAL A 22 8.73 -7.95 -27.07
CA VAL A 22 8.98 -7.20 -25.86
C VAL A 22 7.64 -6.89 -25.20
N GLY A 23 7.46 -7.30 -23.94
CA GLY A 23 6.27 -6.98 -23.17
C GLY A 23 6.13 -5.47 -22.97
N CYS A 24 4.91 -5.01 -22.62
CA CYS A 24 4.71 -3.61 -22.25
C CYS A 24 5.66 -3.24 -21.10
N PRO A 25 6.52 -2.21 -21.24
CA PRO A 25 7.48 -1.82 -20.21
C PRO A 25 6.80 -1.58 -18.86
N CYS A 26 5.63 -0.94 -18.85
CA CYS A 26 4.87 -0.71 -17.63
C CYS A 26 4.43 -2.01 -16.95
N HIS A 27 4.02 -3.02 -17.72
CA HIS A 27 3.63 -4.32 -17.14
C HIS A 27 4.84 -5.06 -16.57
N LEU A 28 5.98 -5.02 -17.26
CA LEU A 28 7.24 -5.61 -16.80
C LEU A 28 7.73 -4.93 -15.51
N SER A 29 7.71 -3.60 -15.46
CA SER A 29 8.05 -2.84 -14.25
C SER A 29 7.12 -3.17 -13.08
N ALA A 30 5.81 -3.27 -13.32
CA ALA A 30 4.84 -3.66 -12.29
C ALA A 30 5.14 -5.05 -11.73
N LEU A 31 5.45 -6.01 -12.61
CA LEU A 31 5.77 -7.38 -12.22
C LEU A 31 7.08 -7.44 -11.42
N ALA A 32 8.10 -6.71 -11.84
CA ALA A 32 9.37 -6.60 -11.13
C ALA A 32 9.16 -6.00 -9.73
N ALA A 33 8.44 -4.88 -9.62
CA ALA A 33 8.13 -4.23 -8.35
C ALA A 33 7.33 -5.16 -7.42
N LYS A 34 6.30 -5.85 -7.94
CA LYS A 34 5.50 -6.81 -7.17
C LYS A 34 6.34 -7.98 -6.68
N THR A 35 7.21 -8.51 -7.53
CA THR A 35 8.11 -9.62 -7.16
C THR A 35 9.14 -9.19 -6.12
N GLY A 36 9.72 -8.00 -6.29
CA GLY A 36 10.63 -7.41 -5.31
C GLY A 36 9.95 -7.13 -3.96
N GLY A 37 8.72 -6.62 -3.98
CA GLY A 37 7.92 -6.37 -2.78
C GLY A 37 7.67 -7.65 -1.97
N LYS A 38 7.41 -8.79 -2.63
CA LYS A 38 7.27 -10.09 -1.95
C LYS A 38 8.54 -10.51 -1.18
N ALA A 39 9.71 -10.03 -1.57
CA ALA A 39 10.95 -10.32 -0.85
C ALA A 39 11.01 -9.64 0.52
N LEU A 40 10.17 -8.62 0.78
CA LEU A 40 10.08 -7.98 2.09
C LEU A 40 9.46 -8.90 3.16
N GLN A 41 8.78 -10.00 2.76
CA GLN A 41 8.22 -11.13 3.54
C GLN A 41 7.35 -10.82 4.78
N SER A 42 7.65 -9.80 5.57
CA SER A 42 7.01 -9.46 6.85
C SER A 42 6.01 -8.31 6.77
N PHE A 43 5.88 -7.63 5.63
CA PHE A 43 5.02 -6.45 5.50
C PHE A 43 4.44 -6.28 4.09
N ASP A 44 3.11 -6.25 4.00
CA ASP A 44 2.42 -5.89 2.76
C ASP A 44 2.16 -4.37 2.71
N VAL A 45 2.98 -3.69 1.92
CA VAL A 45 2.91 -2.23 1.74
C VAL A 45 1.61 -1.82 1.04
N GLU A 46 1.12 -2.63 0.09
CA GLU A 46 -0.07 -2.27 -0.69
C GLU A 46 -1.32 -2.31 0.20
N ASP A 47 -1.46 -3.38 0.98
CA ASP A 47 -2.56 -3.53 1.94
C ASP A 47 -2.52 -2.44 3.01
N PHE A 48 -1.34 -2.15 3.58
CA PHE A 48 -1.20 -1.06 4.56
C PHE A 48 -1.67 0.29 4.02
N ILE A 49 -1.31 0.63 2.78
CA ILE A 49 -1.72 1.89 2.15
C ILE A 49 -3.25 1.94 1.93
N ILE A 50 -3.86 0.80 1.58
CA ILE A 50 -5.31 0.68 1.40
C ILE A 50 -6.03 0.87 2.75
N ASP A 51 -5.59 0.17 3.78
CA ASP A 51 -6.16 0.24 5.12
C ASP A 51 -6.03 1.63 5.71
N LEU A 52 -4.85 2.24 5.56
CA LEU A 52 -4.60 3.61 5.99
C LEU A 52 -5.59 4.58 5.34
N TYR A 53 -5.81 4.49 4.03
CA TYR A 53 -6.79 5.33 3.36
C TYR A 53 -8.19 5.14 3.93
N TYR A 54 -8.66 3.90 4.07
CA TYR A 54 -10.02 3.61 4.52
C TYR A 54 -10.27 3.91 6.00
N HIS A 55 -9.23 3.86 6.84
CA HIS A 55 -9.31 4.37 8.21
C HIS A 55 -9.74 5.84 8.22
N PHE A 56 -9.18 6.68 7.35
CA PHE A 56 -9.54 8.10 7.35
C PHE A 56 -10.74 8.44 6.45
N ASP A 57 -10.98 7.72 5.35
CA ASP A 57 -11.91 8.10 4.26
C ASP A 57 -13.30 8.57 4.73
N LYS A 58 -13.93 7.84 5.67
CA LYS A 58 -15.33 8.09 6.09
C LYS A 58 -15.48 8.78 7.44
N SER A 59 -14.39 9.23 8.07
CA SER A 59 -14.45 9.84 9.39
C SER A 59 -13.92 11.26 9.38
N ALA A 60 -14.81 12.24 9.45
CA ALA A 60 -14.44 13.65 9.60
C ALA A 60 -13.63 13.88 10.89
N LYS A 61 -14.00 13.19 11.98
CA LYS A 61 -13.26 13.22 13.26
C LYS A 61 -11.81 12.77 13.09
N ARG A 62 -11.58 11.57 12.53
CA ARG A 62 -10.21 11.05 12.35
C ARG A 62 -9.37 11.94 11.42
N LYS A 63 -9.97 12.48 10.35
CA LYS A 63 -9.29 13.43 9.46
C LYS A 63 -8.90 14.72 10.17
N HIS A 64 -9.76 15.23 11.05
CA HIS A 64 -9.47 16.43 11.84
C HIS A 64 -8.33 16.16 12.82
N GLN A 65 -8.40 15.06 13.58
CA GLN A 65 -7.33 14.66 14.51
C GLN A 65 -5.99 14.50 13.80
N LEU A 66 -5.95 13.78 12.67
CA LEU A 66 -4.72 13.65 11.88
C LEU A 66 -4.15 15.03 11.48
N ARG A 67 -5.00 15.99 11.12
CA ARG A 67 -4.56 17.35 10.79
C ARG A 67 -3.86 18.02 11.97
N GLU A 68 -4.39 17.87 13.18
CA GLU A 68 -3.79 18.40 14.40
C GLU A 68 -2.40 17.78 14.64
N PHE A 69 -2.28 16.46 14.51
CA PHE A 69 -0.99 15.77 14.64
C PHE A 69 0.01 16.14 13.55
N LEU A 70 -0.44 16.38 12.31
CA LEU A 70 0.44 16.86 11.24
C LEU A 70 0.98 18.26 11.54
N VAL A 71 0.12 19.18 12.01
CA VAL A 71 0.55 20.54 12.41
C VAL A 71 1.48 20.49 13.62
N PHE A 72 1.18 19.64 14.61
CA PHE A 72 2.01 19.46 15.79
C PHE A 72 3.44 18.99 15.46
N ASN A 73 3.58 18.13 14.45
CA ASN A 73 4.87 17.62 13.99
C ASN A 73 5.53 18.48 12.88
N ASP A 74 5.05 19.69 12.63
CA ASP A 74 5.51 20.58 11.54
C ASP A 74 5.50 19.90 10.15
N VAL A 75 4.55 18.99 9.93
CA VAL A 75 4.37 18.30 8.66
C VAL A 75 3.37 19.06 7.80
N VAL A 76 3.74 19.31 6.54
CA VAL A 76 2.84 19.94 5.57
C VAL A 76 1.56 19.13 5.42
N VAL A 77 0.44 19.72 5.81
CA VAL A 77 -0.88 19.08 5.77
C VAL A 77 -1.26 18.72 4.32
N ARG A 78 -1.38 17.42 4.05
CA ARG A 78 -1.85 16.88 2.77
C ARG A 78 -2.86 15.76 3.01
N LYS A 79 -3.72 15.52 2.01
CA LYS A 79 -4.64 14.38 2.04
C LYS A 79 -3.87 13.08 1.85
N ILE A 80 -4.33 12.02 2.52
CA ILE A 80 -3.95 10.64 2.19
C ILE A 80 -4.55 10.31 0.81
N LEU A 81 -3.74 9.69 -0.05
CA LEU A 81 -4.14 9.34 -1.40
C LEU A 81 -4.79 7.96 -1.42
N LYS A 82 -5.82 7.80 -2.26
CA LYS A 82 -6.43 6.51 -2.53
C LYS A 82 -5.59 5.75 -3.55
N HIS A 83 -5.10 4.57 -3.17
CA HIS A 83 -4.54 3.63 -4.14
C HIS A 83 -5.67 2.89 -4.87
N VAL A 84 -5.50 2.68 -6.17
CA VAL A 84 -6.41 1.86 -7.00
C VAL A 84 -5.61 0.67 -7.49
N SER A 85 -5.96 -0.53 -7.03
CA SER A 85 -5.21 -1.77 -7.29
C SER A 85 -5.03 -2.09 -8.80
N THR A 86 -5.96 -1.67 -9.65
CA THR A 86 -5.85 -1.84 -11.12
C THR A 86 -4.90 -0.84 -11.79
N ARG A 87 -4.44 0.19 -11.07
CA ARG A 87 -3.52 1.22 -11.55
C ARG A 87 -2.26 1.24 -10.69
N TRP A 88 -1.42 0.21 -10.81
CA TRP A 88 -0.20 0.04 -10.02
C TRP A 88 0.69 1.29 -9.89
N LEU A 89 0.73 2.18 -10.90
CA LEU A 89 1.45 3.46 -10.85
C LEU A 89 0.96 4.43 -9.74
N SER A 90 -0.26 4.27 -9.23
CA SER A 90 -0.72 5.06 -8.09
C SER A 90 -0.06 4.65 -6.77
N LEU A 91 0.40 3.40 -6.66
CA LEU A 91 0.98 2.88 -5.42
C LEU A 91 2.21 3.70 -5.00
N HIS A 92 3.12 3.96 -5.95
CA HIS A 92 4.33 4.76 -5.69
C HIS A 92 3.98 6.14 -5.12
N LYS A 93 3.03 6.85 -5.75
CA LYS A 93 2.57 8.17 -5.27
C LYS A 93 1.92 8.10 -3.90
N CYS A 94 1.20 7.02 -3.59
CA CYS A 94 0.59 6.82 -2.28
C CYS A 94 1.66 6.54 -1.21
N ILE A 95 2.64 5.69 -1.50
CA ILE A 95 3.78 5.42 -0.61
C ILE A 95 4.55 6.72 -0.32
N GLU A 96 4.93 7.46 -1.36
CA GLU A 96 5.62 8.74 -1.22
C GLU A 96 4.80 9.74 -0.40
N ARG A 97 3.48 9.80 -0.61
CA ARG A 97 2.59 10.62 0.22
C ARG A 97 2.60 10.17 1.68
N THR A 98 2.51 8.88 1.94
CA THR A 98 2.50 8.34 3.31
C THR A 98 3.81 8.62 4.04
N LEU A 99 4.96 8.49 3.36
CA LEU A 99 6.27 8.83 3.92
C LEU A 99 6.37 10.33 4.24
N ASN A 100 5.84 11.21 3.38
CA ASN A 100 5.79 12.65 3.67
C ASN A 100 4.89 13.00 4.87
N LEU A 101 3.93 12.13 5.22
CA LEU A 101 3.01 12.32 6.34
C LEU A 101 3.45 11.53 7.59
N TRP A 102 4.60 10.85 7.54
CA TRP A 102 4.94 9.76 8.46
C TRP A 102 4.96 10.19 9.93
N GLU A 103 5.61 11.30 10.28
CA GLU A 103 5.69 11.72 11.68
C GLU A 103 4.31 12.03 12.28
N GLY A 104 3.46 12.76 11.56
CA GLY A 104 2.09 13.02 12.04
C GLY A 104 1.21 11.77 12.08
N LEU A 105 1.39 10.84 11.13
CA LEU A 105 0.71 9.53 11.16
C LEU A 105 1.15 8.70 12.35
N ARG A 106 2.46 8.64 12.62
CA ARG A 106 3.05 7.90 13.73
C ARG A 106 2.55 8.45 15.07
N SER A 107 2.60 9.76 15.28
CA SER A 107 2.06 10.38 16.51
C SER A 107 0.57 10.11 16.69
N TYR A 108 -0.22 10.21 15.60
CA TYR A 108 -1.65 9.91 15.65
C TYR A 108 -1.90 8.45 16.06
N ILE A 109 -1.19 7.49 15.45
CA ILE A 109 -1.38 6.05 15.72
C ILE A 109 -0.99 5.74 17.17
N LEU A 110 0.22 6.12 17.60
CA LEU A 110 0.70 5.86 18.96
C LEU A 110 -0.25 6.48 19.99
N SER A 111 -0.66 7.74 19.80
CA SER A 111 -1.60 8.39 20.72
C SER A 111 -3.01 7.77 20.72
N THR A 112 -3.43 7.11 19.63
CA THR A 112 -4.79 6.56 19.51
C THR A 112 -4.87 5.11 20.00
N PHE A 113 -3.79 4.34 19.86
CA PHE A 113 -3.80 2.90 20.07
C PHE A 113 -2.86 2.42 21.19
N ASP A 114 -1.92 3.22 21.68
CA ASP A 114 -1.08 2.84 22.83
C ASP A 114 -1.82 3.00 24.17
N ALA A 115 -3.00 3.65 24.18
CA ALA A 115 -3.79 3.88 25.40
C ALA A 115 -4.57 2.63 25.88
N ASP A 116 -4.59 1.55 25.12
CA ASP A 116 -5.40 0.35 25.40
C ASP A 116 -4.60 -0.79 26.10
N GLU A 117 -3.28 -0.65 26.30
CA GLU A 117 -2.45 -1.71 26.94
C GLU A 117 -2.36 -1.62 28.47
N ASP A 118 -2.65 -0.46 29.09
CA ASP A 118 -2.53 -0.29 30.55
C ASP A 118 -3.79 -0.67 31.36
N ASP A 119 -4.92 -0.99 30.71
CA ASP A 119 -6.21 -1.30 31.35
C ASP A 119 -6.64 -2.79 31.29
N MET A 120 -5.75 -3.71 30.91
CA MET A 120 -6.05 -5.15 31.04
C MET A 120 -5.80 -5.67 32.47
N GLU A 121 -6.79 -5.49 33.33
CA GLU A 121 -6.89 -6.18 34.62
C GLU A 121 -6.81 -7.72 34.38
N PRO A 122 -5.89 -8.45 35.04
CA PRO A 122 -5.73 -9.88 34.79
C PRO A 122 -7.01 -10.64 35.19
N PRO A 123 -7.39 -11.70 34.45
CA PRO A 123 -8.65 -12.39 34.70
C PRO A 123 -8.65 -12.95 36.13
N SER A 124 -9.63 -12.49 36.91
CA SER A 124 -9.97 -13.00 38.24
C SER A 124 -9.97 -14.53 38.21
N LYS A 125 -9.06 -15.13 39.00
CA LYS A 125 -8.98 -16.58 39.18
C LYS A 125 -10.30 -17.05 39.78
N ARG A 126 -11.15 -17.62 38.93
CA ARG A 126 -12.39 -18.28 39.34
C ARG A 126 -12.01 -19.44 40.27
N GLN A 127 -12.22 -19.25 41.58
CA GLN A 127 -12.07 -20.30 42.58
C GLN A 127 -13.03 -21.44 42.23
N ARG A 128 -12.46 -22.65 42.10
CA ARG A 128 -13.22 -23.91 42.15
C ARG A 128 -13.30 -24.36 43.60
#